data_AF-A0A7C5B638-F1
#
_entry.id   AF-A0A7C5B638-F1
#
_cell.length_a   1.000
_cell.length_b   1.000
_cell.length_c   1.000
_cell.angle_alpha   90.00
_cell.angle_beta   90.00
_cell.angle_gamma   90.00
#
_symmetry.space_group_name_H-M   'P 1'
#
loop_
_entity.id
_entity.type
_entity.pdbx_description
1 polymer ?
#
loop_
_entity_poly.entity_id
_entity_poly.type
_entity_poly.pdbx_seq_one_letter_code
_entity_poly.pdbx_strand_id
1 'polypeptide(L)' 'MVDIRGKLTVKELAGRLEVDPKTIRYWADQKKIPCYRHPINNYRLFDWEEVRKTLDLDEKGSIASG' A
#
# COMPACT_ATOMS: atom_id res chain seq x y z
N MET A 1 8.83 6.77 16.61
CA MET A 1 8.13 7.85 15.89
C MET A 1 7.99 7.37 14.45
N VAL A 2 6.78 7.11 13.96
CA VAL A 2 6.61 6.69 12.55
C VAL A 2 6.77 7.94 11.71
N ASP A 3 7.79 7.96 10.85
CA ASP A 3 7.94 9.05 9.89
C ASP A 3 6.78 8.96 8.88
N ILE A 4 5.93 9.99 8.91
CA ILE A 4 4.73 10.08 8.06
C ILE A 4 5.06 10.70 6.70
N ARG A 5 6.28 11.22 6.51
CA ARG A 5 6.69 11.85 5.25
C ARG A 5 6.97 10.72 4.25
N GLY A 6 6.12 10.59 3.25
CA GLY A 6 6.25 9.57 2.20
C GLY A 6 5.43 8.29 2.43
N LYS A 7 4.64 8.20 3.51
CA LYS A 7 3.67 7.12 3.68
C LYS A 7 2.37 7.46 2.94
N LEU A 8 1.84 6.48 2.22
CA LEU A 8 0.61 6.58 1.45
C LEU A 8 -0.58 6.06 2.25
N THR A 9 -1.72 6.73 2.14
CA THR A 9 -3.00 6.18 2.60
C THR A 9 -3.56 5.17 1.59
N VAL A 10 -4.58 4.41 2.00
CA VAL A 10 -5.31 3.48 1.09
C VAL A 10 -5.73 4.18 -0.21
N LYS A 11 -6.23 5.42 -0.11
CA LYS A 11 -6.70 6.19 -1.27
C LYS A 11 -5.56 6.60 -2.21
N GLU A 12 -4.46 7.09 -1.65
CA GLU A 12 -3.30 7.50 -2.46
C GLU A 12 -2.64 6.29 -3.13
N LEU A 13 -2.49 5.19 -2.40
CA LEU A 13 -1.93 3.95 -2.94
C LEU A 13 -2.81 3.38 -4.06
N ALA A 14 -4.13 3.40 -3.87
CA ALA A 14 -5.10 2.99 -4.89
C ALA A 14 -5.01 3.85 -6.15
N GLY A 15 -4.96 5.18 -6.01
CA GLY A 15 -4.80 6.10 -7.13
C GLY A 15 -3.47 5.93 -7.87
N ARG A 16 -2.39 5.58 -7.16
CA ARG A 16 -1.07 5.37 -7.75
C ARG A 16 -0.92 4.04 -8.50
N LEU A 17 -1.65 3.02 -8.05
CA LEU A 17 -1.68 1.69 -8.69
C LEU A 17 -2.82 1.56 -9.70
N GLU A 18 -3.65 2.60 -9.86
CA GLU A 18 -4.86 2.58 -10.69
C GLU A 18 -5.80 1.40 -10.35
N VAL A 19 -5.78 0.96 -9.09
CA VAL A 19 -6.64 -0.10 -8.57
C VAL A 19 -7.70 0.47 -7.64
N ASP A 20 -8.74 -0.32 -7.42
CA ASP A 20 -9.80 0.05 -6.49
C ASP A 20 -9.27 0.09 -5.03
N PRO A 21 -9.61 1.09 -4.21
CA PRO A 21 -9.23 1.12 -2.79
C PRO A 21 -9.73 -0.10 -2.01
N LYS A 22 -10.77 -0.78 -2.51
CA LYS A 22 -11.21 -2.07 -1.98
C LYS A 22 -10.15 -3.17 -2.15
N THR A 23 -9.44 -3.17 -3.28
CA THR A 23 -8.33 -4.10 -3.57
C THR A 23 -7.17 -3.88 -2.61
N ILE A 24 -6.80 -2.63 -2.35
CA ILE A 24 -5.76 -2.29 -1.36
C ILE A 24 -6.14 -2.78 0.04
N ARG A 25 -7.41 -2.60 0.45
CA ARG A 25 -7.90 -3.13 1.73
C ARG A 25 -7.83 -4.65 1.76
N TYR A 26 -8.24 -5.31 0.68
CA TYR A 26 -8.18 -6.76 0.56
C TYR A 26 -6.74 -7.26 0.70
N TRP A 27 -5.77 -6.64 0.02
CA TRP A 27 -4.36 -7.00 0.16
C TRP A 27 -3.81 -6.75 1.57
N ALA A 28 -4.20 -5.65 2.21
CA ALA A 28 -3.83 -5.36 3.58
C ALA A 28 -4.39 -6.41 4.57
N ASP A 29 -5.65 -6.82 4.39
CA ASP A 29 -6.29 -7.85 5.23
C ASP A 29 -5.68 -9.24 4.99
N GLN A 30 -5.34 -9.55 3.73
CA GLN A 30 -4.61 -10.77 3.35
C GLN A 30 -3.12 -10.74 3.74
N LYS A 31 -2.64 -9.65 4.36
CA LYS A 31 -1.21 -9.43 4.67
C LYS A 31 -0.28 -9.55 3.44
N LYS A 32 -0.82 -9.30 2.24
CA LYS A 32 -0.06 -9.26 0.99
C LYS A 32 0.77 -7.98 0.84
N ILE A 33 0.42 -6.93 1.57
CA ILE A 33 1.19 -5.68 1.58
C ILE A 33 1.44 -5.25 3.03
N PRO A 34 2.63 -4.69 3.33
CA PRO A 34 2.94 -4.20 4.67
C PRO A 34 2.10 -2.98 4.98
N CYS A 35 1.41 -3.03 6.13
CA CYS A 35 0.63 -1.92 6.65
C CYS A 35 1.16 -1.48 8.02
N TYR A 36 1.46 -0.19 8.12
CA TYR A 36 1.87 0.45 9.36
C TYR A 36 0.65 1.04 10.05
N ARG A 37 0.56 0.85 11.36
CA ARG A 37 -0.46 1.51 12.17
C ARG A 37 0.11 2.78 12.76
N HIS A 38 -0.55 3.91 12.51
CA HIS A 38 -0.16 5.15 13.14
C HIS A 38 -0.41 5.04 14.66
N PRO A 39 0.61 5.25 15.52
CA PRO A 39 0.51 5.01 16.97
C PRO A 39 -0.50 5.92 17.66
N ILE A 40 -0.85 7.04 17.04
CA ILE A 40 -1.74 8.06 17.63
C ILE A 40 -3.18 7.95 17.10
N ASN A 41 -3.38 7.49 15.86
CA ASN A 41 -4.70 7.59 15.20
C ASN A 41 -5.17 6.31 14.48
N ASN A 42 -4.47 5.18 14.63
CA ASN A 42 -4.81 3.88 14.00
C ASN A 42 -5.04 3.90 12.48
N TYR A 43 -4.65 4.97 11.79
CA TYR A 43 -4.67 5.00 10.32
C TYR A 43 -3.72 3.94 9.78
N ARG A 44 -4.19 3.22 8.76
CA ARG A 44 -3.37 2.30 7.95
C ARG A 44 -2.54 3.14 6.99
N LEU A 45 -1.23 3.13 7.20
CA LEU A 45 -0.24 3.76 6.37
C LEU A 45 0.52 2.70 5.59
N PHE A 46 0.85 3.00 4.35
CA PHE A 46 1.53 2.09 3.43
C PHE A 46 2.82 2.76 2.95
N ASP A 47 3.86 1.97 2.79
CA ASP A 47 5.10 2.44 2.18
C ASP A 47 5.11 2.05 0.70
N TRP A 48 5.34 3.01 -0.20
CA TRP A 48 5.35 2.73 -1.63
C TRP A 48 6.42 1.71 -2.03
N GLU A 49 7.64 1.86 -1.50
CA GLU A 49 8.75 0.99 -1.86
C GLU A 49 8.51 -0.43 -1.36
N GLU A 50 8.02 -0.58 -0.14
CA GLU A 50 7.71 -1.91 0.38
C GLU A 50 6.51 -2.54 -0.31
N VAL A 51 5.45 -1.78 -0.59
CA VAL A 51 4.31 -2.30 -1.35
C VAL A 51 4.76 -2.77 -2.73
N ARG A 52 5.57 -1.96 -3.44
CA ARG A 52 6.14 -2.30 -4.73
C ARG A 52 6.98 -3.57 -4.65
N LYS A 53 7.84 -3.69 -3.64
CA LYS A 53 8.68 -4.87 -3.41
C LYS A 53 7.87 -6.12 -3.05
N THR A 54 6.78 -5.97 -2.30
CA THR A 54 5.96 -7.10 -1.85
C THR A 54 5.05 -7.61 -2.96
N LEU A 55 4.53 -6.71 -3.79
CA LEU A 55 3.67 -7.04 -4.94
C LEU A 55 4.48 -7.34 -6.21
N ASP A 56 5.82 -7.31 -6.13
CA ASP A 56 6.73 -7.44 -7.27
C ASP A 56 6.30 -6.59 -8.47
N LEU A 57 5.88 -5.35 -8.17
CA LEU A 57 5.37 -4.46 -9.20
C LEU A 57 6.53 -3.93 -10.04
N ASP A 58 6.46 -4.23 -11.33
CA ASP A 58 7.31 -3.62 -12.34
C ASP A 58 7.14 -2.10 -12.36
N GLU A 59 8.03 -1.36 -13.02
CA GLU A 59 8.11 0.12 -12.94
C GLU A 59 6.79 0.84 -13.25
N LYS A 60 5.84 0.16 -13.91
CA LYS A 60 4.51 0.67 -14.28
C LYS A 60 3.34 0.28 -13.38
N GLY A 61 3.55 -0.47 -12.28
CA GLY A 61 2.46 -0.81 -11.36
C GLY A 61 1.42 -1.80 -11.91
N SER A 62 1.73 -2.50 -13.00
CA SER A 62 0.86 -3.53 -13.55
C SER A 62 1.02 -4.82 -12.74
N ILE A 63 -0.08 -5.32 -12.17
CA ILE A 63 -0.10 -6.60 -11.48
C ILE A 63 0.15 -7.67 -12.55
N ALA A 64 1.35 -8.24 -12.58
CA ALA A 64 1.69 -9.32 -13.50
C ALA A 64 0.70 -10.47 -13.24
N SER A 65 -0.31 -10.55 -14.10
CA SER A 65 -1.28 -11.65 -14.10
C SER A 65 -0.61 -12.78 -14.87
N GLY A 66 0.17 -13.57 -14.14
CA GLY A 66 0.69 -14.87 -14.58
C GLY A 66 -0.33 -15.97 -14.35
#